data_AF-A0A9Q3H617-F1
#
_entry.id   AF-A0A9Q3H617-F1
#
_cell.length_a   1.000
_cell.length_b   1.000
_cell.length_c   1.000
_cell.angle_alpha   90.00
_cell.angle_beta   90.00
_cell.angle_gamma   90.00
#
_symmetry.space_group_name_H-M   'P 1'
#
loop_
_entity.id
_entity.type
_entity.pdbx_description
1 polymer ?
#
loop_
_entity_poly.entity_id
_entity_poly.type
_entity_poly.pdbx_seq_one_letter_code
_entity_poly.pdbx_strand_id
1 'polypeptide(L)'
;MLITLSKKASNPKCFEVLNTKGNLILNGFYKSGNFFIFQEKPNAYNITLPSTKIITLHQAYGHPSINYFEKMSHNPNPNITPFNCTTCDISKMTKTFPIPRRKIEALHLDVCGPISPKSISRKKNFLRIVDVFSHYVWIYFLKTK
;
A
#
# COMPACT_ATOMS: atom_id res chain seq x y z
N MET A 1 16.25 -14.46 8.24
CA MET A 1 16.24 -13.94 9.63
C MET A 1 15.37 -14.88 10.45
N LEU A 2 15.94 -15.67 11.36
CA LEU A 2 15.19 -16.58 12.23
C LEU A 2 14.74 -15.80 13.48
N ILE A 3 13.45 -15.85 13.77
CA ILE A 3 12.82 -15.23 14.94
C ILE A 3 11.94 -16.26 15.63
N THR A 4 11.90 -16.24 16.95
CA THR A 4 11.09 -17.16 17.75
C THR A 4 9.93 -16.38 18.36
N LEU A 5 8.70 -16.77 18.03
CA LEU A 5 7.48 -16.23 18.64
C LEU A 5 7.16 -17.06 19.89
N SER A 6 7.15 -16.41 21.06
CA SER A 6 6.79 -17.03 22.33
C SER A 6 5.55 -16.36 22.93
N LYS A 7 4.71 -17.17 23.58
CA LYS A 7 3.56 -16.69 24.34
C LYS A 7 4.02 -16.32 25.75
N LYS A 8 3.59 -15.17 26.28
CA LYS A 8 3.93 -14.81 27.66
C LYS A 8 3.26 -15.79 28.64
N ALA A 9 4.05 -16.37 29.54
CA ALA A 9 3.55 -17.22 30.62
C ALA A 9 2.61 -16.45 31.57
N SER A 10 2.81 -15.14 31.73
CA SER A 10 2.04 -14.27 32.62
C SER A 10 0.67 -13.83 32.08
N ASN A 11 0.46 -13.83 30.76
CA ASN A 11 -0.83 -13.53 30.16
C ASN A 11 -0.97 -14.21 28.79
N PRO A 12 -1.92 -15.13 28.60
CA PRO A 12 -2.05 -15.87 27.36
C PRO A 12 -2.50 -15.02 26.17
N LYS A 13 -2.92 -13.77 26.39
CA LYS A 13 -3.23 -12.82 25.32
C LYS A 13 -2.01 -12.01 24.89
N CYS A 14 -0.84 -12.15 25.50
CA CYS A 14 0.36 -11.40 25.14
C CYS A 14 1.42 -12.31 24.48
N PHE A 15 2.20 -11.74 23.58
CA PHE A 15 3.27 -12.42 22.87
C PHE A 15 4.57 -11.61 22.88
N GLU A 16 5.68 -12.31 22.71
CA GLU A 16 7.02 -11.76 22.53
C GLU A 16 7.68 -12.41 21.32
N VAL A 17 8.45 -11.62 20.58
CA VAL A 17 9.32 -12.13 19.52
C VAL A 17 10.74 -11.91 19.97
N LEU A 18 11.50 -13.00 20.06
CA LEU A 18 12.89 -13.01 20.46
C LEU A 18 13.79 -13.24 19.24
N ASN A 19 14.97 -12.64 19.26
CA ASN A 19 16.03 -13.00 18.31
C ASN A 19 16.64 -14.36 18.68
N THR A 20 17.52 -14.89 17.83
CA THR A 20 18.23 -16.16 18.08
C THR A 20 19.14 -16.15 19.31
N LYS A 21 19.45 -14.96 19.86
CA LYS A 21 20.23 -14.76 21.09
C LYS A 21 19.35 -14.61 22.34
N GLY A 22 18.03 -14.67 22.20
CA GLY A 22 17.08 -14.50 23.31
C GLY A 22 16.71 -13.05 23.63
N ASN A 23 17.17 -12.05 22.86
CA ASN A 23 16.83 -10.65 23.09
C ASN A 23 15.44 -10.34 22.53
N LEU A 24 14.66 -9.57 23.29
CA LEU A 24 13.35 -9.09 22.87
C LEU A 24 13.47 -8.16 21.66
N ILE A 25 12.80 -8.52 20.56
CA ILE A 25 12.67 -7.69 19.35
C ILE A 25 11.39 -6.88 19.42
N LEU A 26 10.27 -7.54 19.74
CA LEU A 26 8.97 -6.90 19.86
C LEU A 26 8.07 -7.67 20.82
N ASN A 27 7.11 -6.97 21.40
CA ASN A 27 6.05 -7.58 22.20
C ASN A 27 4.69 -6.98 21.82
N GLY A 28 3.63 -7.67 22.20
CA GLY A 28 2.29 -7.29 21.80
C GLY A 28 1.22 -8.12 22.48
N PHE A 29 -0.02 -7.92 22.03
CA PHE A 29 -1.17 -8.69 22.45
C PHE A 29 -2.00 -9.18 21.26
N TYR A 30 -2.73 -10.26 21.48
CA TYR A 30 -3.63 -10.88 20.52
C TYR A 30 -5.07 -10.49 20.84
N LYS A 31 -5.77 -9.93 19.86
CA LYS A 31 -7.19 -9.58 19.98
C LYS A 31 -7.89 -9.80 18.64
N SER A 32 -9.00 -10.55 18.66
CA SER A 32 -9.87 -10.79 17.51
C SER A 32 -9.16 -11.28 16.24
N GLY A 33 -8.23 -12.25 16.35
CA GLY A 33 -7.50 -12.76 15.19
C GLY A 33 -6.22 -12.00 14.84
N ASN A 34 -5.98 -10.84 15.46
CA ASN A 34 -4.89 -9.93 15.09
C ASN A 34 -3.83 -9.81 16.19
N PHE A 35 -2.58 -9.64 15.76
CA PHE A 35 -1.44 -9.32 16.62
C PHE A 35 -1.26 -7.79 16.66
N PHE A 36 -1.42 -7.21 17.84
CA PHE A 36 -1.18 -5.80 18.12
C PHE A 36 0.18 -5.64 18.78
N ILE A 37 1.09 -4.91 18.14
CA ILE A 37 2.43 -4.65 18.69
C ILE A 37 2.34 -3.47 19.64
N PHE A 38 2.95 -3.59 20.83
CA PHE A 38 3.16 -2.44 21.72
C PHE A 38 4.28 -1.58 21.12
N GLN A 39 3.92 -0.77 20.13
CA GLN A 39 4.85 0.20 19.57
C GLN A 39 4.83 1.44 20.47
N GLU A 40 5.98 1.85 20.99
CA GLU A 40 6.15 3.22 21.46
C GLU A 40 5.84 4.19 20.30
N LYS A 41 5.39 5.41 20.59
CA LYS A 41 5.13 6.40 19.54
C LYS A 41 6.35 6.43 18.60
N PRO A 42 6.17 6.21 17.29
CA PRO A 42 7.31 6.21 16.39
C PRO A 42 8.00 7.57 16.50
N ASN A 43 9.25 7.58 16.95
CA ASN A 43 10.09 8.77 16.92
C ASN A 43 10.43 9.02 15.45
N ALA A 44 9.82 10.07 14.88
CA ALA A 44 10.22 10.55 13.57
C ALA A 44 11.55 11.31 13.73
N TYR A 45 12.62 10.76 13.15
CA TYR A 45 13.85 11.52 13.00
C TYR A 45 13.65 12.56 11.90
N ASN A 46 13.61 13.84 12.27
CA ASN A 46 13.56 14.93 11.30
C ASN A 46 14.99 15.35 10.95
N ILE A 47 15.35 15.23 9.67
CA ILE A 47 16.47 16.01 9.15
C ILE A 47 15.93 17.42 8.94
N THR A 48 16.33 18.35 9.80
CA THR A 48 16.10 19.78 9.58
C THR A 48 16.96 20.20 8.40
N LEU A 49 16.41 20.12 7.20
CA LEU A 49 17.06 20.70 6.03
C LEU A 49 17.11 22.22 6.23
N PRO A 50 18.26 22.88 6.05
CA PRO A 50 18.39 24.33 6.18
C PRO A 50 17.64 25.12 5.10
N SER A 51 16.89 24.44 4.23
CA SER A 51 16.12 25.08 3.16
C SER A 51 14.83 25.68 3.70
N THR A 52 14.66 26.97 3.48
CA THR A 52 13.41 27.71 3.76
C THR A 52 12.33 27.45 2.72
N LYS A 53 12.66 26.82 1.58
CA LYS A 53 11.74 26.58 0.47
C LYS A 53 10.97 25.29 0.64
N ILE A 54 9.64 25.41 0.73
CA ILE A 54 8.70 24.30 0.92
C ILE A 54 8.80 23.25 -0.20
N ILE A 55 9.00 23.68 -1.46
CA ILE A 55 9.16 22.75 -2.60
C ILE A 55 10.34 21.80 -2.43
N THR A 56 11.46 22.27 -1.88
CA THR A 56 12.66 21.45 -1.67
C THR A 56 12.41 20.40 -0.60
N LEU A 57 11.71 20.78 0.47
CA LEU A 57 11.30 19.85 1.51
C LEU A 57 10.34 18.80 0.91
N HIS A 58 9.29 19.23 0.21
CA HIS A 58 8.36 18.32 -0.44
C HIS A 58 9.05 17.30 -1.35
N GLN A 59 10.05 17.72 -2.13
CA GLN A 59 10.86 16.80 -2.95
C GLN A 59 11.70 15.85 -2.09
N ALA A 60 12.39 16.36 -1.07
CA ALA A 60 13.24 15.56 -0.17
C ALA A 60 12.44 14.53 0.66
N TYR A 61 11.20 14.84 1.05
CA TYR A 61 10.30 13.92 1.77
C TYR A 61 9.60 12.91 0.84
N GLY A 62 9.94 12.85 -0.45
CA GLY A 62 9.38 11.86 -1.38
C GLY A 62 8.01 12.24 -1.93
N HIS A 63 7.77 13.53 -2.18
CA HIS A 63 6.54 14.04 -2.77
C HIS A 63 5.24 13.71 -2.00
N PRO A 64 5.19 13.90 -0.66
CA PRO A 64 3.96 13.70 0.10
C PRO A 64 2.86 14.67 -0.40
N SER A 65 1.59 14.31 -0.21
CA SER A 65 0.50 15.28 -0.43
C SER A 65 0.67 16.47 0.53
N ILE A 66 0.16 17.64 0.15
CA ILE A 66 0.28 18.85 0.97
C ILE A 66 -0.24 18.65 2.39
N ASN A 67 -1.42 18.01 2.51
CA ASN A 67 -2.06 17.69 3.79
C ASN A 67 -1.25 16.69 4.63
N TYR A 68 -0.49 15.80 3.98
CA TYR A 68 0.35 14.83 4.69
C TYR A 68 1.68 15.46 5.09
N PHE A 69 2.22 16.32 4.22
CA PHE A 69 3.40 17.14 4.50
C PHE A 69 3.20 18.05 5.72
N GLU A 70 2.04 18.69 5.84
CA GLU A 70 1.65 19.47 7.02
C GLU A 70 1.73 18.66 8.32
N LYS A 71 1.21 17.43 8.31
CA LYS A 71 1.22 16.54 9.48
C LYS A 71 2.62 16.04 9.84
N MET A 72 3.50 15.94 8.84
CA MET A 72 4.90 15.53 9.02
C MET A 72 5.78 16.68 9.49
N SER A 73 5.49 17.91 9.06
CA SER A 73 6.26 19.07 9.48
C SER A 73 5.96 19.37 10.95
N HIS A 74 6.94 19.20 11.83
CA HIS A 74 6.85 19.61 13.23
C HIS A 74 6.76 21.14 13.43
N ASN A 75 6.61 21.91 12.34
CA ASN A 75 6.47 23.36 12.40
C ASN A 75 4.99 23.68 12.64
N PRO A 76 4.60 24.35 13.75
CA PRO A 76 3.20 24.46 14.16
C PRO A 76 2.35 25.39 13.30
N ASN A 77 2.91 26.07 12.29
CA ASN A 77 2.14 26.84 11.31
C ASN A 77 3.01 27.18 10.09
N PRO A 78 3.31 26.23 9.19
CA PRO A 78 3.92 26.60 7.94
C PRO A 78 2.79 27.28 7.15
N ASN A 79 2.91 28.58 6.88
CA ASN A 79 2.10 29.23 5.85
C ASN A 79 2.45 28.57 4.52
N ILE A 80 1.92 27.39 4.26
CA ILE A 80 2.17 26.62 3.06
C ILE A 80 1.34 27.26 1.97
N THR A 81 1.99 28.19 1.28
CA THR A 81 1.47 28.65 0.00
C THR A 81 1.39 27.44 -0.92
N PRO A 82 0.25 27.23 -1.61
CA PRO A 82 0.15 26.23 -2.66
C PRO A 82 1.33 26.38 -3.62
N PHE A 83 2.06 25.31 -3.86
CA PHE A 83 3.19 25.29 -4.78
C PHE A 83 2.94 24.23 -5.86
N ASN A 84 3.42 24.51 -7.07
CA ASN A 84 3.36 23.55 -8.17
C ASN A 84 4.62 22.69 -8.17
N CYS A 85 4.44 21.38 -8.34
CA CYS A 85 5.54 20.44 -8.44
C CYS A 85 5.33 19.60 -9.69
N THR A 86 6.11 19.89 -10.74
CA THR A 86 5.99 19.22 -12.05
C THR A 86 6.09 17.70 -11.94
N THR A 87 6.96 17.19 -11.07
CA THR A 87 7.07 15.75 -10.80
C THR A 87 5.78 15.17 -10.22
N CYS A 88 5.13 15.87 -9.27
CA CYS A 88 3.82 15.47 -8.77
C CYS A 88 2.76 15.56 -9.85
N ASP A 89 2.75 16.64 -10.63
CA ASP A 89 1.75 16.84 -11.68
C ASP A 89 1.81 15.71 -12.70
N ILE A 90 3.01 15.27 -13.10
CA ILE A 90 3.22 14.15 -14.03
C ILE A 90 2.89 12.80 -13.37
N SER A 91 3.38 12.56 -12.15
CA SER A 91 3.28 11.24 -11.49
C SER A 91 1.92 10.97 -10.85
N LYS A 92 1.21 12.01 -10.42
CA LYS A 92 -0.12 11.94 -9.79
C LYS A 92 -1.23 12.39 -10.72
N MET A 93 -0.95 12.58 -12.01
CA MET A 93 -1.98 12.83 -13.00
C MET A 93 -2.92 11.63 -13.04
N THR A 94 -4.06 11.74 -12.37
CA THR A 94 -5.12 10.75 -12.45
C THR A 94 -5.93 11.06 -13.70
N LYS A 95 -5.84 10.19 -14.71
CA LYS A 95 -6.87 10.18 -15.75
C LYS A 95 -8.18 9.79 -15.08
N THR A 96 -9.17 10.69 -15.10
CA THR A 96 -10.53 10.35 -14.72
C THR A 96 -11.08 9.37 -15.75
N PHE A 97 -11.32 8.14 -15.34
CA PHE A 97 -12.02 7.18 -16.18
C PHE A 97 -13.52 7.50 -16.14
N PRO A 98 -14.23 7.43 -17.28
CA PRO A 98 -15.67 7.65 -17.28
C PRO A 98 -16.35 6.59 -16.41
N ILE A 99 -17.23 7.04 -15.53
CA ILE A 99 -18.06 6.16 -14.70
C ILE A 99 -19.23 5.69 -15.58
N PRO A 100 -19.36 4.39 -15.88
CA PRO A 100 -20.48 3.89 -16.67
C PRO A 100 -21.79 4.05 -15.89
N ARG A 101 -22.88 4.30 -16.59
CA ARG A 101 -24.26 4.48 -16.08
C ARG A 101 -25.18 3.30 -16.39
N ARG A 102 -24.78 2.41 -17.32
CA ARG A 102 -25.54 1.20 -17.68
C ARG A 102 -24.62 0.00 -17.92
N LYS A 103 -25.20 -1.19 -17.86
CA LYS A 103 -24.50 -2.46 -18.14
C LYS A 103 -23.86 -2.43 -19.52
N ILE A 104 -22.64 -2.97 -19.63
CA ILE A 104 -21.89 -3.15 -20.89
C ILE A 104 -21.51 -1.80 -21.56
N GLU A 105 -21.61 -0.69 -20.84
CA GLU A 105 -21.16 0.62 -21.36
C GLU A 105 -19.63 0.74 -21.39
N ALA A 106 -18.94 0.11 -20.43
CA ALA A 106 -17.50 0.06 -20.36
C ALA A 106 -17.04 -1.35 -19.99
N LEU A 107 -16.17 -1.92 -20.83
CA LEU A 107 -15.59 -3.24 -20.62
C LEU A 107 -14.09 -3.10 -20.38
N HIS A 108 -13.61 -3.68 -19.28
CA HIS A 108 -12.19 -3.85 -19.00
C HIS A 108 -11.76 -5.24 -19.45
N LEU A 109 -10.85 -5.29 -20.42
CA LEU A 109 -10.34 -6.50 -21.05
C LEU A 109 -8.89 -6.70 -20.64
N ASP A 110 -8.57 -7.89 -20.14
CA ASP A 110 -7.21 -8.24 -19.75
C ASP A 110 -6.86 -9.67 -20.16
N VAL A 111 -5.67 -9.88 -20.72
CA VAL A 111 -5.15 -11.20 -21.04
C VAL A 111 -4.19 -11.61 -19.95
N CYS A 112 -4.60 -12.61 -19.16
CA CYS A 112 -3.72 -13.20 -18.17
C CYS A 112 -2.81 -14.23 -18.87
N GLY A 113 -1.51 -13.97 -18.79
CA GLY A 113 -0.45 -14.71 -19.45
C GLY A 113 -0.22 -16.14 -18.89
N PRO A 114 0.86 -16.81 -19.35
CA PRO A 114 0.96 -18.26 -19.26
C PRO A 114 1.05 -18.75 -17.82
N ILE A 115 -0.04 -19.31 -17.32
CA ILE A 115 -0.16 -19.92 -16.01
C ILE A 115 0.57 -21.27 -16.01
N SER A 116 1.36 -21.48 -14.95
CA SER A 116 1.95 -22.77 -14.60
C SER A 116 1.57 -23.12 -13.15
N PRO A 117 1.00 -24.30 -12.88
CA PRO A 117 0.64 -25.37 -13.82
C PRO A 117 -0.52 -24.96 -14.75
N LYS A 118 -0.73 -25.71 -15.85
CA LYS A 118 -1.85 -25.46 -16.77
C LYS A 118 -3.18 -25.48 -16.02
N SER A 119 -4.17 -24.72 -16.49
CA SER A 119 -5.54 -24.79 -15.97
C SER A 119 -6.15 -26.19 -16.16
N ILE A 120 -7.27 -26.45 -15.49
CA ILE A 120 -8.07 -27.68 -15.66
C ILE A 120 -8.40 -27.92 -17.15
N SER A 121 -8.71 -26.85 -17.88
CA SER A 121 -8.98 -26.88 -19.33
C SER A 121 -7.71 -27.00 -20.19
N ARG A 122 -6.56 -27.29 -19.58
CA ARG A 122 -5.23 -27.43 -20.21
C ARG A 122 -4.78 -26.18 -20.97
N LYS A 123 -5.33 -25.01 -20.64
CA LYS A 123 -4.92 -23.72 -21.23
C LYS A 123 -3.94 -23.02 -20.31
N LYS A 124 -3.04 -22.26 -20.92
CA LYS A 124 -2.06 -21.44 -20.20
C LYS A 124 -2.50 -19.98 -20.09
N ASN A 125 -3.36 -19.50 -20.98
CA ASN A 125 -3.82 -18.11 -20.96
C ASN A 125 -5.34 -18.07 -20.86
N PHE A 126 -5.87 -16.99 -20.31
CA PHE A 126 -7.30 -16.66 -20.38
C PHE A 126 -7.50 -15.17 -20.60
N LEU A 127 -8.57 -14.83 -21.32
CA LEU A 127 -9.09 -13.48 -21.44
C LEU A 127 -10.12 -13.27 -20.32
N ARG A 128 -9.91 -12.22 -19.55
CA ARG A 128 -10.86 -11.72 -18.56
C ARG A 128 -11.55 -10.49 -19.12
N ILE A 129 -12.87 -10.52 -19.13
CA ILE A 129 -13.72 -9.40 -19.55
C ILE A 129 -14.53 -8.98 -18.32
N VAL A 130 -14.46 -7.72 -17.93
CA VAL A 130 -15.18 -7.18 -16.78
C VAL A 130 -16.08 -6.04 -17.24
N ASP A 131 -17.38 -6.15 -17.00
CA ASP A 131 -18.28 -4.99 -17.10
C ASP A 131 -18.04 -4.07 -15.91
N VAL A 132 -17.59 -2.84 -16.20
CA VAL A 132 -17.22 -1.86 -15.18
C VAL A 132 -18.45 -1.40 -14.39
N PHE A 133 -19.66 -1.47 -14.96
CA PHE A 133 -20.90 -1.09 -14.27
C PHE A 133 -21.42 -2.18 -13.34
N SER A 134 -21.65 -3.39 -13.86
CA SER A 134 -22.24 -4.47 -13.06
C SER A 134 -21.23 -5.30 -12.28
N HIS A 135 -19.94 -5.08 -12.51
CA HIS A 135 -18.85 -5.94 -12.04
C HIS A 135 -18.96 -7.40 -12.52
N TYR A 136 -19.80 -7.69 -13.51
CA TYR A 136 -19.92 -9.03 -14.07
C TYR A 136 -18.64 -9.40 -14.81
N VAL A 137 -18.17 -10.64 -14.61
CA VAL A 137 -16.91 -11.13 -15.15
C VAL A 137 -17.15 -12.32 -16.07
N TRP A 138 -16.64 -12.23 -17.30
CA TRP A 138 -16.50 -13.37 -18.20
C TRP A 138 -15.03 -13.82 -18.23
N ILE A 139 -14.83 -15.13 -18.19
CA ILE A 139 -13.51 -15.76 -18.35
C ILE A 139 -13.54 -16.66 -19.58
N TYR A 140 -12.64 -16.40 -20.52
CA TYR A 140 -12.50 -17.19 -21.73
C TYR A 140 -11.10 -17.79 -21.82
N PHE A 141 -11.00 -19.12 -21.78
CA PHE A 141 -9.73 -19.82 -21.89
C PHE A 141 -9.20 -19.80 -23.32
N LEU A 142 -8.03 -19.20 -23.52
CA LEU A 142 -7.43 -19.05 -24.84
C LEU A 142 -6.72 -20.33 -25.27
N LYS A 143 -6.89 -20.72 -26.54
CA LYS A 143 -6.05 -21.76 -27.14
C LYS A 143 -4.65 -21.17 -27.33
N THR A 144 -3.63 -21.85 -26.81
CA THR A 144 -2.25 -21.60 -27.23
C THR A 144 -2.15 -21.92 -28.72
N LYS A 145 -1.55 -21.02 -29.51
CA LYS A 145 -1.11 -21.32 -30.87
C LYS A 145 -0.12 -22.48 -30.86
#